data_AF-A0A928Z133-F1
#
_entry.id   AF-A0A928Z133-F1
#
_cell.length_a   1.000
_cell.length_b   1.000
_cell.length_c   1.000
_cell.angle_alpha   90.00
_cell.angle_beta   90.00
_cell.angle_gamma   90.00
#
_symmetry.space_group_name_H-M   'P 1'
#
loop_
_entity.id
_entity.type
_entity.pdbx_description
1 polymer ?
#
loop_
_entity_poly.entity_id
_entity_poly.type
_entity_poly.pdbx_seq_one_letter_code
_entity_poly.pdbx_strand_id
1 'polypeptide(L)'
;MNSIARTLINLKLIPSDLEFTEFKIDHYIDWLTKDDPNSSLTTKEMVELDAQIAYFQQRRQELAQECDRLLVERCDQFNQASIELQHKKPPVIRIGTPHQVEAREQHWFETQLERLETACNRELSVIRGRYVALIQECDHCLDRVQTRLTEIQQHQLNAHSSLDQPTGES
;
A
#
# COMPACT_ATOMS: atom_id res chain seq x y z
N MET A 1 -15.52 -14.53 10.15
CA MET A 1 -14.45 -13.52 10.30
C MET A 1 -14.60 -12.51 9.17
N ASN A 2 -14.65 -11.22 9.49
CA ASN A 2 -14.85 -10.14 8.52
C ASN A 2 -13.70 -10.15 7.49
N SER A 3 -14.01 -10.11 6.20
CA SER A 3 -13.03 -10.26 5.08
C SER A 3 -11.82 -9.32 5.27
N ILE A 4 -12.08 -8.08 5.70
CA ILE A 4 -11.03 -7.08 5.94
C ILE A 4 -10.10 -7.38 7.09
N ALA A 5 -10.60 -7.95 8.19
CA ALA A 5 -9.72 -8.30 9.30
C ALA A 5 -8.65 -9.30 8.84
N ARG A 6 -9.02 -10.26 7.98
CA ARG A 6 -8.08 -11.21 7.39
C ARG A 6 -7.11 -10.52 6.43
N THR A 7 -7.59 -9.63 5.56
CA THR A 7 -6.73 -8.86 4.65
C THR A 7 -5.69 -8.05 5.42
N LEU A 8 -6.11 -7.35 6.48
CA LEU A 8 -5.22 -6.52 7.28
C LEU A 8 -4.23 -7.32 8.14
N ILE A 9 -4.53 -8.57 8.50
CA ILE A 9 -3.60 -9.46 9.22
C ILE A 9 -2.46 -9.92 8.31
N ASN A 10 -2.77 -10.16 7.04
CA ASN A 10 -1.79 -10.66 6.07
C ASN A 10 -1.08 -9.52 5.32
N LEU A 11 -1.44 -8.26 5.59
CA LEU A 11 -0.88 -7.10 4.95
C LEU A 11 0.59 -6.93 5.35
N LYS A 12 1.47 -6.95 4.36
CA LYS A 12 2.93 -6.84 4.52
C LYS A 12 3.53 -5.99 3.41
N LEU A 13 4.71 -5.42 3.68
CA LEU A 13 5.51 -4.72 2.69
C LEU A 13 5.94 -5.68 1.58
N ILE A 14 6.54 -6.81 1.95
CA ILE A 14 6.84 -7.92 1.04
C ILE A 14 5.83 -9.04 1.31
N PRO A 15 4.89 -9.30 0.39
CA PRO A 15 3.88 -10.34 0.57
C PRO A 15 4.50 -11.74 0.62
N SER A 16 5.52 -11.97 -0.21
CA SER A 16 6.21 -13.25 -0.37
C SER A 16 7.69 -13.03 -0.64
N ASP A 17 8.54 -13.59 0.23
CA ASP A 17 10.00 -13.55 0.03
C ASP A 17 10.43 -14.30 -1.23
N LEU A 18 9.65 -15.32 -1.62
CA LEU A 18 9.86 -16.08 -2.84
C LEU A 18 9.59 -15.21 -4.07
N GLU A 19 8.43 -14.55 -4.15
CA GLU A 19 8.09 -13.67 -5.29
C GLU A 19 9.08 -12.52 -5.43
N PHE A 20 9.53 -11.95 -4.30
CA PHE A 20 10.58 -10.93 -4.33
C PHE A 20 11.92 -11.46 -4.84
N THR A 21 12.25 -12.71 -4.53
CA THR A 21 13.48 -13.34 -5.03
C THR A 21 13.37 -13.65 -6.52
N GLU A 22 12.24 -14.19 -6.97
CA GLU A 22 11.94 -14.45 -8.37
C GLU A 22 11.99 -13.15 -9.20
N PHE A 23 11.38 -12.07 -8.70
CA PHE A 23 11.44 -10.75 -9.33
C PHE A 23 12.88 -10.28 -9.58
N LYS A 24 13.76 -10.43 -8.59
CA LYS A 24 15.18 -10.06 -8.74
C LYS A 24 15.90 -10.94 -9.76
N ILE A 25 15.56 -12.23 -9.84
CA ILE A 25 16.14 -13.15 -10.82
C ILE A 25 15.71 -12.74 -12.23
N ASP A 26 14.43 -12.48 -12.44
CA ASP A 26 13.90 -12.06 -13.74
C ASP A 26 14.53 -10.75 -14.20
N HIS A 27 14.65 -9.76 -13.29
CA HIS A 27 15.31 -8.48 -13.57
C HIS A 27 16.79 -8.66 -13.93
N TYR A 28 17.47 -9.59 -13.26
CA TYR A 28 18.86 -9.91 -13.57
C TYR A 28 19.03 -10.60 -14.93
N ILE A 29 18.12 -11.52 -15.28
CA ILE A 29 18.09 -12.17 -16.60
C ILE A 29 17.82 -11.13 -17.70
N ASP A 30 16.88 -10.21 -17.46
CA ASP A 30 16.57 -9.13 -18.39
C ASP A 30 17.80 -8.22 -18.64
N TRP A 31 18.54 -7.86 -17.58
CA TRP A 31 19.79 -7.13 -17.72
C TRP A 31 20.87 -7.91 -18.49
N LEU A 32 21.03 -9.22 -18.24
CA LEU A 32 22.00 -10.06 -18.97
C LEU A 32 21.66 -10.24 -20.45
N THR A 33 20.37 -10.19 -20.80
CA THR A 33 19.89 -10.46 -22.15
C THR A 33 19.70 -9.19 -22.98
N LYS A 34 19.54 -8.03 -22.34
CA LYS A 34 19.54 -6.72 -22.99
C LYS A 34 20.97 -6.28 -23.27
N ASP A 35 21.34 -6.32 -24.53
CA ASP A 35 22.56 -5.67 -25.04
C ASP A 35 22.31 -4.15 -25.14
N ASP A 36 22.22 -3.49 -23.98
CA ASP A 36 22.13 -2.03 -23.88
C ASP A 36 23.52 -1.43 -23.59
N PRO A 37 24.23 -0.95 -24.63
CA PRO A 37 25.55 -0.35 -24.46
C PRO A 37 25.52 0.97 -23.66
N ASN A 38 24.35 1.54 -23.41
CA ASN A 38 24.18 2.75 -22.61
C ASN A 38 23.69 2.46 -21.18
N SER A 39 23.57 1.20 -20.80
CA SER A 39 23.16 0.86 -19.43
C SER A 39 24.17 1.40 -18.42
N SER A 40 23.67 2.20 -17.48
CA SER A 40 24.47 2.69 -16.35
C SER A 40 24.74 1.60 -15.30
N LEU A 41 24.16 0.42 -15.46
CA LEU A 41 24.29 -0.71 -14.55
C LEU A 41 25.44 -1.62 -15.00
N THR A 42 26.59 -1.48 -14.34
CA THR A 42 27.84 -2.16 -14.73
C THR A 42 28.19 -3.36 -13.86
N THR A 43 27.58 -3.47 -12.67
CA THR A 43 27.88 -4.53 -11.70
C THR A 43 26.62 -5.23 -11.23
N LYS A 44 26.79 -6.48 -10.78
CA LYS A 44 25.69 -7.27 -10.19
C LYS A 44 25.01 -6.54 -9.02
N GLU A 45 25.79 -5.89 -8.13
CA GLU A 45 25.24 -5.14 -6.99
C GLU A 45 24.31 -4.01 -7.46
N MET A 46 24.68 -3.29 -8.52
CA MET A 46 23.83 -2.22 -9.08
C MET A 46 22.54 -2.76 -9.66
N VAL A 47 22.58 -3.89 -10.35
CA VAL A 47 21.39 -4.56 -10.91
C VAL A 47 20.48 -5.08 -9.79
N GLU A 48 21.05 -5.64 -8.72
CA GLU A 48 20.29 -6.07 -7.55
C GLU A 48 19.62 -4.90 -6.82
N LEU A 49 20.25 -3.74 -6.75
CA LEU A 49 19.67 -2.52 -6.19
C LEU A 49 18.58 -1.93 -7.11
N ASP A 50 18.83 -1.90 -8.41
CA ASP A 50 17.85 -1.44 -9.40
C ASP A 50 16.58 -2.31 -9.40
N ALA A 51 16.74 -3.63 -9.33
CA ALA A 51 15.62 -4.56 -9.18
C ALA A 51 14.82 -4.29 -7.89
N GLN A 52 15.51 -3.99 -6.78
CA GLN A 52 14.83 -3.62 -5.53
C GLN A 52 14.06 -2.31 -5.66
N ILE A 53 14.64 -1.31 -6.34
CA ILE A 53 13.95 -0.03 -6.61
C ILE A 53 12.69 -0.28 -7.43
N ALA A 54 12.79 -1.03 -8.52
CA ALA A 54 11.65 -1.37 -9.38
C ALA A 54 10.56 -2.10 -8.59
N TYR A 55 10.94 -3.11 -7.80
CA TYR A 55 10.00 -3.85 -6.96
C TYR A 55 9.28 -2.95 -5.95
N PHE A 56 10.01 -2.13 -5.18
CA PHE A 56 9.38 -1.27 -4.18
C PHE A 56 8.54 -0.15 -4.83
N GLN A 57 8.91 0.36 -6.00
CA GLN A 57 8.08 1.31 -6.75
C GLN A 57 6.75 0.68 -7.16
N GLN A 58 6.79 -0.54 -7.70
CA GLN A 58 5.59 -1.31 -8.04
C GLN A 58 4.75 -1.57 -6.78
N ARG A 59 5.38 -2.10 -5.72
CA ARG A 59 4.69 -2.46 -4.49
C ARG A 59 4.02 -1.27 -3.81
N ARG A 60 4.63 -0.08 -3.88
CA ARG A 60 4.01 1.16 -3.40
C ARG A 60 2.71 1.47 -4.13
N GLN A 61 2.69 1.31 -5.46
CA GLN A 61 1.48 1.54 -6.27
C GLN A 61 0.40 0.49 -5.94
N GLU A 62 0.77 -0.77 -5.80
CA GLU A 62 -0.15 -1.84 -5.40
C GLU A 62 -0.78 -1.56 -4.03
N LEU A 63 0.02 -1.17 -3.04
CA LEU A 63 -0.49 -0.81 -1.71
C LEU A 63 -1.51 0.34 -1.78
N ALA A 64 -1.26 1.35 -2.60
CA ALA A 64 -2.21 2.45 -2.80
C ALA A 64 -3.53 1.96 -3.43
N GLN A 65 -3.44 1.15 -4.48
CA GLN A 65 -4.61 0.59 -5.17
C GLN A 65 -5.41 -0.37 -4.27
N GLU A 66 -4.72 -1.22 -3.51
CA GLU A 66 -5.34 -2.10 -2.53
C GLU A 66 -6.09 -1.31 -1.45
N CYS A 67 -5.49 -0.23 -0.94
CA CYS A 67 -6.12 0.67 0.02
C CYS A 67 -7.41 1.27 -0.56
N ASP A 68 -7.34 1.91 -1.74
CA ASP A 68 -8.49 2.54 -2.38
C ASP A 68 -9.62 1.53 -2.61
N ARG A 69 -9.29 0.35 -3.12
CA ARG A 69 -10.26 -0.75 -3.32
C ARG A 69 -10.96 -1.13 -2.01
N LEU A 70 -10.22 -1.29 -0.92
CA LEU A 70 -10.80 -1.65 0.38
C LEU A 70 -11.66 -0.54 0.98
N LEU A 71 -11.27 0.73 0.78
CA LEU A 71 -12.08 1.87 1.21
C LEU A 71 -13.42 1.91 0.46
N VAL A 72 -13.39 1.72 -0.85
CA VAL A 72 -14.62 1.64 -1.68
C VAL A 72 -15.49 0.47 -1.22
N GLU A 73 -14.92 -0.73 -1.08
CA GLU A 73 -15.65 -1.92 -0.65
C GLU A 73 -16.35 -1.71 0.72
N ARG A 74 -15.69 -1.01 1.65
CA ARG A 74 -16.31 -0.71 2.95
C ARG A 74 -17.39 0.34 2.89
N CYS A 75 -17.20 1.40 2.10
CA CYS A 75 -18.23 2.40 1.87
C CYS A 75 -19.49 1.75 1.26
N ASP A 76 -19.32 0.86 0.30
CA ASP A 76 -20.43 0.12 -0.32
C ASP A 76 -21.16 -0.79 0.69
N GLN A 77 -20.42 -1.48 1.55
CA GLN A 77 -21.01 -2.30 2.61
C GLN A 77 -21.77 -1.46 3.64
N PHE A 78 -21.25 -0.28 3.99
CA PHE A 78 -21.96 0.66 4.85
C PHE A 78 -23.26 1.15 4.19
N ASN A 79 -23.21 1.54 2.92
CA ASN A 79 -24.39 1.98 2.16
C ASN A 79 -25.45 0.88 2.11
N GLN A 80 -25.03 -0.34 1.81
CA GLN A 80 -25.92 -1.50 1.80
C GLN A 80 -26.54 -1.77 3.19
N ALA A 81 -25.74 -1.72 4.26
CA ALA A 81 -26.23 -1.89 5.63
C ALA A 81 -27.20 -0.77 6.06
N SER A 82 -26.98 0.46 5.59
CA SER A 82 -27.88 1.59 5.81
C SER A 82 -29.23 1.41 5.11
N ILE A 83 -29.22 0.95 3.85
CA ILE A 83 -30.45 0.61 3.11
C ILE A 83 -31.20 -0.53 3.82
N GLU A 84 -30.49 -1.60 4.19
CA GLU A 84 -31.09 -2.72 4.94
C GLU A 84 -31.67 -2.29 6.28
N LEU A 85 -31.02 -1.34 6.95
CA LEU A 85 -31.54 -0.76 8.19
C LEU A 85 -32.87 -0.07 7.95
N GLN A 86 -33.03 0.71 6.88
CA GLN A 86 -34.31 1.39 6.55
C GLN A 86 -35.47 0.41 6.33
N HIS A 87 -35.18 -0.80 5.84
CA HIS A 87 -36.20 -1.84 5.64
C HIS A 87 -36.47 -2.70 6.90
N LYS A 88 -35.71 -2.51 7.99
CA LYS A 88 -35.94 -3.24 9.24
C LYS A 88 -37.04 -2.57 10.06
N LYS A 89 -37.94 -3.40 10.58
CA LYS A 89 -38.96 -2.96 11.54
C LYS A 89 -38.29 -2.61 12.87
N PRO A 90 -38.43 -1.36 13.38
CA PRO A 90 -37.86 -0.99 14.66
C PRO A 90 -38.48 -1.80 15.81
N PRO A 91 -37.69 -2.32 16.74
CA PRO A 91 -38.15 -3.07 17.90
C PRO A 91 -38.61 -2.11 19.02
N VAL A 92 -39.47 -1.14 18.70
CA VAL A 92 -39.96 -0.15 19.67
C VAL A 92 -41.34 -0.50 20.21
N ILE A 93 -41.60 -0.13 21.46
CA ILE A 93 -42.89 -0.33 22.10
C ILE A 93 -43.93 0.65 21.50
N ARG A 94 -44.97 0.09 20.88
CA ARG A 94 -46.04 0.83 20.17
C ARG A 94 -47.19 1.23 21.11
N ILE A 95 -46.87 1.95 22.18
CA ILE A 95 -47.85 2.46 23.15
C ILE A 95 -47.84 3.99 23.11
N GLY A 96 -49.02 4.60 22.98
CA GLY A 96 -49.20 6.05 22.93
C GLY A 96 -49.86 6.53 21.64
N THR A 97 -49.85 7.84 21.43
CA THR A 97 -50.34 8.45 20.20
C THR A 97 -49.43 8.10 19.00
N PRO A 98 -49.95 8.10 17.75
CA PRO A 98 -49.15 7.78 16.57
C PRO A 98 -47.83 8.55 16.48
N HIS A 99 -47.85 9.87 16.73
CA HIS A 99 -46.66 10.71 16.70
C HIS A 99 -45.59 10.31 17.74
N GLN A 100 -45.99 9.78 18.91
CA GLN A 100 -45.04 9.31 19.92
C GLN A 100 -44.38 8.00 19.50
N VAL A 101 -45.12 7.13 18.81
CA VAL A 101 -44.59 5.88 18.27
C VAL A 101 -43.63 6.18 17.12
N GLU A 102 -44.01 7.05 16.19
CA GLU A 102 -43.17 7.51 15.07
C GLU A 102 -41.87 8.14 15.56
N ALA A 103 -41.92 9.02 16.57
CA ALA A 103 -40.71 9.61 17.15
C ALA A 103 -39.74 8.58 17.74
N ARG A 104 -40.27 7.51 18.36
CA ARG A 104 -39.43 6.41 18.88
C ARG A 104 -38.85 5.55 17.76
N GLU A 105 -39.63 5.24 16.73
CA GLU A 105 -39.16 4.52 15.55
C GLU A 105 -38.04 5.31 14.87
N GLN A 106 -38.23 6.62 14.66
CA GLN A 106 -37.23 7.52 14.10
C GLN A 106 -35.95 7.59 14.94
N HIS A 107 -36.08 7.80 16.25
CA HIS A 107 -34.91 7.85 17.14
C HIS A 107 -34.12 6.52 17.14
N TRP A 108 -34.80 5.39 17.03
CA TRP A 108 -34.15 4.09 16.90
C TRP A 108 -33.33 4.00 15.60
N PHE A 109 -33.90 4.41 14.47
CA PHE A 109 -33.18 4.42 13.18
C PHE A 109 -31.94 5.32 13.23
N GLU A 110 -32.08 6.55 13.74
CA GLU A 110 -30.97 7.49 13.91
C GLU A 110 -29.85 6.89 14.75
N THR A 111 -30.20 6.30 15.90
CA THR A 111 -29.23 5.65 16.79
C THR A 111 -28.51 4.47 16.12
N GLN A 112 -29.23 3.64 15.35
CA GLN A 112 -28.60 2.52 14.65
C GLN A 112 -27.71 3.00 13.50
N LEU A 113 -28.14 4.02 12.75
CA LEU A 113 -27.38 4.59 11.66
C LEU A 113 -26.08 5.22 12.16
N GLU A 114 -26.14 6.00 13.25
CA GLU A 114 -24.96 6.59 13.89
C GLU A 114 -23.96 5.52 14.35
N ARG A 115 -24.45 4.40 14.90
CA ARG A 115 -23.60 3.26 15.29
C ARG A 115 -22.91 2.62 14.08
N LEU A 116 -23.64 2.42 12.98
CA LEU A 116 -23.08 1.89 11.74
C LEU A 116 -22.02 2.83 11.16
N GLU A 117 -22.30 4.13 11.14
CA GLU A 117 -21.39 5.16 10.64
C GLU A 117 -20.12 5.20 11.49
N THR A 118 -20.27 5.22 12.82
CA THR A 118 -19.14 5.20 13.75
C THR A 118 -18.27 3.94 13.57
N ALA A 119 -18.89 2.77 13.38
CA ALA A 119 -18.17 1.54 13.13
C ALA A 119 -17.42 1.59 11.79
N CYS A 120 -18.08 2.03 10.73
CA CYS A 120 -17.49 2.20 9.40
C CYS A 120 -16.29 3.16 9.44
N ASN A 121 -16.46 4.35 10.03
CA ASN A 121 -15.40 5.35 10.15
C ASN A 121 -14.18 4.82 10.92
N ARG A 122 -14.40 4.03 11.97
CA ARG A 122 -13.30 3.35 12.69
C ARG A 122 -12.57 2.35 11.80
N GLU A 123 -13.29 1.53 11.06
CA GLU A 123 -12.68 0.56 10.14
C GLU A 123 -11.89 1.27 9.02
N LEU A 124 -12.46 2.30 8.39
CA LEU A 124 -11.79 3.11 7.37
C LEU A 124 -10.51 3.76 7.90
N SER A 125 -10.53 4.28 9.13
CA SER A 125 -9.36 4.87 9.78
C SER A 125 -8.25 3.81 9.99
N VAL A 126 -8.61 2.61 10.46
CA VAL A 126 -7.64 1.51 10.63
C VAL A 126 -7.03 1.07 9.30
N ILE A 127 -7.84 0.94 8.25
CA ILE A 127 -7.37 0.59 6.89
C ILE A 127 -6.37 1.65 6.43
N ARG A 128 -6.76 2.92 6.42
CA ARG A 128 -5.91 4.04 6.00
C ARG A 128 -4.60 4.08 6.79
N GLY A 129 -4.68 4.01 8.11
CA GLY A 129 -3.50 4.08 8.97
C GLY A 129 -2.49 2.97 8.67
N ARG A 130 -2.95 1.73 8.47
CA ARG A 130 -2.07 0.59 8.14
C ARG A 130 -1.42 0.72 6.76
N TYR A 131 -2.20 1.08 5.74
CA TYR A 131 -1.66 1.23 4.38
C TYR A 131 -0.71 2.42 4.28
N VAL A 132 -1.02 3.56 4.93
CA VAL A 132 -0.12 4.72 4.98
C VAL A 132 1.21 4.35 5.63
N ALA A 133 1.18 3.61 6.75
CA ALA A 133 2.41 3.17 7.41
C ALA A 133 3.29 2.30 6.50
N LEU A 134 2.69 1.38 5.75
CA LEU A 134 3.44 0.51 4.82
C LEU A 134 3.93 1.24 3.58
N ILE A 135 3.15 2.19 3.05
CA ILE A 135 3.61 3.05 1.95
C ILE A 135 4.82 3.87 2.41
N GLN A 136 4.77 4.43 3.61
CA GLN A 136 5.91 5.12 4.20
C GLN A 136 7.10 4.18 4.37
N GLU A 137 6.91 2.97 4.92
CA GLU A 137 8.00 1.98 5.03
C GLU A 137 8.61 1.64 3.66
N CYS A 138 7.78 1.54 2.64
CA CYS A 138 8.19 1.35 1.24
C CYS A 138 9.02 2.53 0.72
N ASP A 139 8.60 3.77 0.97
CA ASP A 139 9.33 4.97 0.59
C ASP A 139 10.69 5.05 1.28
N HIS A 140 10.77 4.72 2.59
CA HIS A 140 12.05 4.65 3.30
C HIS A 140 12.98 3.59 2.72
N CYS A 141 12.44 2.44 2.31
CA CYS A 141 13.23 1.40 1.64
C CYS A 141 13.73 1.89 0.28
N LEU A 142 12.88 2.55 -0.51
CA LEU A 142 13.25 3.15 -1.79
C LEU A 142 14.40 4.15 -1.63
N ASP A 143 14.25 5.12 -0.73
CA ASP A 143 15.26 6.16 -0.49
C ASP A 143 16.61 5.55 -0.11
N ARG A 144 16.62 4.54 0.77
CA ARG A 144 17.83 3.84 1.17
C ARG A 144 18.50 3.12 0.00
N VAL A 145 17.73 2.38 -0.80
CA VAL A 145 18.26 1.60 -1.92
C VAL A 145 18.75 2.54 -3.04
N GLN A 146 18.02 3.62 -3.33
CA GLN A 146 18.40 4.64 -4.30
C GLN A 146 19.67 5.39 -3.89
N THR A 147 19.78 5.75 -2.61
CA THR A 147 20.99 6.38 -2.07
C THR A 147 22.19 5.45 -2.26
N ARG A 148 22.04 4.17 -1.90
CA ARG A 148 23.10 3.18 -2.05
C ARG A 148 23.52 2.99 -3.52
N LEU A 149 22.56 2.92 -4.44
CA LEU A 149 22.86 2.82 -5.87
C LEU A 149 23.64 4.05 -6.37
N THR A 150 23.22 5.25 -5.95
CA THR A 150 23.87 6.52 -6.30
C THR A 150 25.31 6.58 -5.76
N GLU A 151 25.54 6.13 -4.52
CA GLU A 151 26.88 6.05 -3.93
C GLU A 151 27.81 5.17 -4.77
N ILE A 152 27.35 3.99 -5.19
CA ILE A 152 28.15 3.06 -6.00
C ILE A 152 28.47 3.68 -7.36
N GLN A 153 27.48 4.28 -8.02
CA GLN A 153 27.67 4.99 -9.29
C GLN A 153 28.71 6.10 -9.17
N GLN A 154 28.64 6.90 -8.10
CA GLN A 154 29.59 7.98 -7.86
C GLN A 154 31.01 7.46 -7.57
N HIS A 155 31.13 6.39 -6.80
CA HIS A 155 32.43 5.76 -6.53
C HIS A 155 33.09 5.23 -7.81
N GLN A 156 32.32 4.64 -8.73
CA GLN A 156 32.83 4.16 -10.01
C GLN A 156 33.28 5.31 -10.92
N LEU A 157 32.49 6.38 -11.00
CA LEU A 157 32.85 7.59 -11.77
C LEU A 157 34.15 8.22 -11.23
N ASN A 158 34.29 8.32 -9.90
CA ASN A 158 35.49 8.84 -9.25
C ASN A 158 36.70 7.90 -9.46
N ALA A 159 36.51 6.58 -9.44
CA ALA A 159 37.58 5.62 -9.69
C ALA A 159 38.09 5.68 -11.14
N HIS A 160 37.20 5.83 -12.11
CA HIS A 160 37.57 5.95 -13.53
C HIS A 160 38.26 7.28 -13.84
N SER A 161 37.80 8.40 -13.27
CA SER A 161 38.47 9.69 -13.41
C SER A 161 39.85 9.77 -12.73
N SER A 162 40.10 8.95 -11.71
CA SER A 162 41.41 8.88 -11.02
C SER A 162 42.48 8.11 -11.83
N LEU A 163 42.06 7.26 -12.77
CA LEU A 163 42.95 6.47 -13.64
C LEU A 163 43.43 7.25 -14.88
N ASP A 164 42.75 8.33 -15.24
CA ASP A 164 43.08 9.18 -16.40
C ASP A 164 44.02 10.35 -16.07
N GLN A 165 44.58 10.43 -14.85
CA GLN A 165 45.66 11.38 -14.57
C GLN A 165 46.98 10.86 -15.17
N PRO A 166 47.58 11.55 -16.16
CA PRO A 166 48.90 11.18 -16.64
C PRO A 166 49.88 11.37 -15.48
N THR A 167 50.50 10.28 -15.03
CA THR A 167 51.74 10.34 -14.26
C THR A 167 52.77 11.05 -15.14
N GLY A 168 52.85 12.37 -14.97
CA GLY A 168 53.89 13.20 -15.55
C GLY A 168 55.22 12.86 -14.86
N GLU A 169 55.85 11.79 -15.30
CA GLU A 169 57.29 11.64 -15.19
C GLU A 169 57.93 12.36 -16.38
N SER A 170 58.49 13.55 -16.13
CA SER A 170 59.77 14.07 -16.64
C SER A 170 59.94 15.54 -16.27
#